data_AF-A0A940ZTI3-F1
#
_entry.id   AF-A0A940ZTI3-F1
#
_cell.length_a   1.000
_cell.length_b   1.000
_cell.length_c   1.000
_cell.angle_alpha   90.00
_cell.angle_beta   90.00
_cell.angle_gamma   90.00
#
_symmetry.space_group_name_H-M   'P 1'
#
loop_
_entity.id
_entity.type
_entity.pdbx_description
1 polymer ?
#
loop_
_entity_poly.entity_id
_entity_poly.type
_entity_poly.pdbx_seq_one_letter_code
_entity_poly.pdbx_strand_id
1 'polypeptide(L)'
;MNSIGEQWGEADKGSLSAVYTSYSISSNKVYPDGISSDGFFPGFPARTYVIAEGRGADFVAKYLVKGVDTQDYLTPAVIPFKPTGVILDNVKEPVITAGDEVAAYLINGTKEIYDTFKKLNVNCKKVGQQTSKIKNGFDKEAVLKGYEEVVSTAIKLERNIIVDVPKYDKLGITEKREYIQHFDTKIEYYSYIPNDRKDSAKGTVPLLFLFHGFDASAEQQAWLSEWPIIGKENGFMVVSVNRHTNYTAALMEELLNYLKKEYPMIDSTRVYASGYSMGAVKTWGLADEFGNEFAGIIPTNGAFNEVNPKYPNLIMPTFYIAGDSSQLPELPHQKFSIFGDDGLKANTVDTRIAGLFKLNMVTDHYSFDRNADAIWGIKANKSYSVQSRLYSHITTTVNLYNSEDGNCYTALACNSNSGHIVVAQSCRAAWDFIEHFSRNADGTLTIK
;
A
#
# COMPACT_ATOMS: atom_id res chain seq x y z
N MET A 1 -26.04 2.66 22.66
CA MET A 1 -26.60 1.88 23.78
C MET A 1 -27.95 1.36 23.35
N ASN A 2 -28.21 0.07 23.48
CA ASN A 2 -29.59 -0.42 23.52
C ASN A 2 -29.87 -0.94 24.92
N SER A 3 -30.99 -0.50 25.49
CA SER A 3 -31.43 -0.64 26.87
C SER A 3 -32.06 -2.01 27.19
N ILE A 4 -31.63 -3.08 26.52
CA ILE A 4 -32.18 -4.43 26.73
C ILE A 4 -31.01 -5.38 26.94
N GLY A 5 -31.02 -6.08 28.07
CA GLY A 5 -29.90 -6.87 28.59
C GLY A 5 -29.59 -8.13 27.78
N GLU A 6 -29.18 -8.00 26.52
CA GLU A 6 -28.72 -9.12 25.72
C GLU A 6 -27.50 -9.80 26.37
N GLN A 7 -27.54 -11.13 26.36
CA GLN A 7 -26.41 -11.96 26.71
C GLN A 7 -25.56 -12.10 25.46
N TRP A 8 -24.40 -11.44 25.42
CA TRP A 8 -23.41 -11.63 24.38
C TRP A 8 -22.67 -12.94 24.62
N GLY A 9 -22.66 -13.81 23.60
CA GLY A 9 -22.06 -15.13 23.67
C GLY A 9 -21.42 -15.55 22.36
N GLU A 10 -20.90 -16.76 22.32
CA GLU A 10 -20.16 -17.28 21.16
C GLU A 10 -20.94 -17.23 19.83
N ALA A 11 -22.27 -17.38 19.87
CA ALA A 11 -23.14 -17.27 18.70
C ALA A 11 -23.07 -15.89 18.02
N ASP A 12 -22.73 -14.84 18.76
CA ASP A 12 -22.72 -13.46 18.26
C ASP A 12 -21.43 -13.08 17.52
N LYS A 13 -20.43 -13.99 17.47
CA LYS A 13 -19.17 -13.79 16.73
C LYS A 13 -19.39 -13.45 15.25
N GLY A 14 -20.47 -13.97 14.67
CA GLY A 14 -20.85 -13.71 13.28
C GLY A 14 -21.04 -12.23 12.96
N SER A 15 -21.30 -11.38 13.97
CA SER A 15 -21.39 -9.92 13.80
C SER A 15 -20.13 -9.30 13.20
N LEU A 16 -18.94 -9.78 13.60
CA LEU A 16 -17.68 -9.28 13.06
C LEU A 16 -17.47 -9.71 11.60
N SER A 17 -17.86 -10.95 11.26
CA SER A 17 -17.88 -11.41 9.86
C SER A 17 -18.87 -10.60 9.03
N ALA A 18 -20.04 -10.26 9.58
CA ALA A 18 -21.04 -9.44 8.88
C ALA A 18 -20.50 -8.03 8.57
N VAL A 19 -19.79 -7.40 9.53
CA VAL A 19 -19.11 -6.12 9.32
C VAL A 19 -18.08 -6.24 8.19
N TYR A 20 -17.23 -7.26 8.21
CA TYR A 20 -16.28 -7.52 7.13
C TYR A 20 -17.02 -7.56 5.80
N THR A 21 -17.99 -8.46 5.64
CA THR A 21 -18.73 -8.61 4.37
C THR A 21 -19.61 -7.43 3.97
N SER A 22 -19.81 -6.42 4.83
CA SER A 22 -20.60 -5.22 4.51
C SER A 22 -19.86 -4.17 3.68
N TYR A 23 -18.54 -4.29 3.59
CA TYR A 23 -17.73 -3.44 2.72
C TYR A 23 -17.63 -4.04 1.32
N SER A 24 -17.71 -3.17 0.30
CA SER A 24 -17.52 -3.54 -1.10
C SER A 24 -16.31 -2.83 -1.67
N ILE A 25 -15.50 -3.66 -2.32
CA ILE A 25 -14.25 -3.30 -2.96
C ILE A 25 -14.42 -2.77 -4.39
N SER A 26 -15.67 -2.63 -4.85
CA SER A 26 -15.97 -2.31 -6.25
C SER A 26 -15.71 -0.84 -6.57
N SER A 27 -14.74 -0.60 -7.46
CA SER A 27 -14.45 0.71 -8.05
C SER A 27 -15.56 1.22 -8.98
N ASN A 28 -16.45 0.33 -9.43
CA ASN A 28 -17.51 0.65 -10.39
C ASN A 28 -18.84 1.01 -9.71
N LYS A 29 -18.93 0.86 -8.39
CA LYS A 29 -20.13 1.24 -7.63
C LYS A 29 -20.14 2.75 -7.37
N VAL A 30 -21.32 3.34 -7.48
CA VAL A 30 -21.60 4.69 -6.98
C VAL A 30 -22.05 4.56 -5.53
N TYR A 31 -21.54 5.41 -4.66
CA TYR A 31 -21.86 5.41 -3.22
C TYR A 31 -22.46 6.77 -2.82
N PRO A 32 -23.72 7.06 -3.19
CA PRO A 32 -24.42 8.24 -2.70
C PRO A 32 -24.48 8.18 -1.17
N ASP A 33 -24.07 9.26 -0.50
CA ASP A 33 -24.06 9.35 0.97
C ASP A 33 -23.30 8.22 1.69
N GLY A 34 -22.32 7.60 1.00
CA GLY A 34 -21.42 6.61 1.58
C GLY A 34 -21.89 5.15 1.52
N ILE A 35 -23.01 4.84 0.87
CA ILE A 35 -23.52 3.47 0.72
C ILE A 35 -23.93 3.23 -0.74
N SER A 36 -23.62 2.06 -1.30
CA SER A 36 -24.05 1.66 -2.65
C SER A 36 -25.51 1.22 -2.68
N SER A 37 -26.12 1.16 -3.87
CA SER A 37 -27.51 0.70 -4.07
C SER A 37 -27.80 -0.67 -3.48
N ASP A 38 -26.78 -1.53 -3.39
CA ASP A 38 -26.89 -2.91 -2.90
C ASP A 38 -26.55 -3.02 -1.40
N GLY A 39 -26.42 -1.89 -0.69
CA GLY A 39 -26.24 -1.84 0.76
C GLY A 39 -24.80 -1.96 1.26
N PHE A 40 -23.80 -1.89 0.38
CA PHE A 40 -22.39 -1.97 0.79
C PHE A 40 -21.74 -0.61 0.99
N PHE A 41 -20.85 -0.51 1.97
CA PHE A 41 -19.96 0.63 2.18
C PHE A 41 -18.73 0.54 1.25
N PRO A 42 -18.19 1.66 0.74
CA PRO A 42 -16.96 1.62 -0.04
C PRO A 42 -15.74 1.31 0.84
N GLY A 43 -14.83 0.47 0.35
CA GLY A 43 -13.46 0.37 0.86
C GLY A 43 -13.10 -0.96 1.53
N PHE A 44 -11.90 -1.01 2.11
CA PHE A 44 -11.33 -2.19 2.75
C PHE A 44 -11.48 -2.14 4.29
N PRO A 45 -11.79 -3.26 4.98
CA PRO A 45 -11.95 -3.30 6.44
C PRO A 45 -10.62 -3.22 7.24
N ALA A 46 -9.59 -2.51 6.74
CA ALA A 46 -8.30 -2.32 7.43
C ALA A 46 -8.38 -1.39 8.67
N ARG A 47 -9.51 -0.71 8.86
CA ARG A 47 -9.76 0.25 9.96
C ARG A 47 -11.07 -0.04 10.67
N THR A 48 -11.31 -1.30 11.03
CA THR A 48 -12.49 -1.69 11.80
C THR A 48 -12.22 -1.52 13.28
N TYR A 49 -13.02 -0.69 13.93
CA TYR A 49 -12.89 -0.37 15.35
C TYR A 49 -14.11 -0.81 16.12
N VAL A 50 -13.90 -1.48 17.26
CA VAL A 50 -15.00 -1.95 18.12
C VAL A 50 -14.95 -1.21 19.45
N ILE A 51 -16.06 -0.56 19.81
CA ILE A 51 -16.22 0.17 21.07
C ILE A 51 -17.30 -0.56 21.88
N ALA A 52 -16.96 -1.04 23.07
CA ALA A 52 -17.85 -1.87 23.87
C ALA A 52 -17.72 -1.59 25.37
N GLU A 53 -18.81 -1.80 26.12
CA GLU A 53 -18.87 -1.60 27.58
C GLU A 53 -19.38 -2.85 28.31
N GLY A 54 -18.90 -3.08 29.53
CA GLY A 54 -19.35 -4.14 30.42
C GLY A 54 -19.34 -5.52 29.77
N ARG A 55 -20.48 -6.22 29.78
CA ARG A 55 -20.59 -7.57 29.16
C ARG A 55 -20.29 -7.57 27.66
N GLY A 56 -20.52 -6.47 26.96
CA GLY A 56 -20.11 -6.33 25.56
C GLY A 56 -18.59 -6.26 25.44
N ALA A 57 -17.92 -5.52 26.33
CA ALA A 57 -16.46 -5.45 26.37
C ALA A 57 -15.83 -6.82 26.68
N ASP A 58 -16.44 -7.57 27.60
CA ASP A 58 -16.08 -8.95 27.92
C ASP A 58 -16.21 -9.87 26.70
N PHE A 59 -17.31 -9.77 25.95
CA PHE A 59 -17.50 -10.50 24.69
C PHE A 59 -16.41 -10.17 23.67
N VAL A 60 -16.10 -8.89 23.47
CA VAL A 60 -15.07 -8.46 22.51
C VAL A 60 -13.71 -9.04 22.90
N ALA A 61 -13.30 -8.91 24.17
CA ALA A 61 -12.03 -9.41 24.69
C ALA A 61 -11.89 -10.94 24.55
N LYS A 62 -12.96 -11.68 24.80
CA LYS A 62 -12.97 -13.15 24.78
C LYS A 62 -13.07 -13.73 23.38
N TYR A 63 -13.79 -13.06 22.48
CA TYR A 63 -14.22 -13.68 21.23
C TYR A 63 -13.79 -12.93 19.97
N LEU A 64 -13.82 -11.60 19.95
CA LEU A 64 -13.50 -10.84 18.74
C LEU A 64 -12.00 -10.53 18.61
N VAL A 65 -11.29 -10.35 19.73
CA VAL A 65 -9.82 -10.12 19.71
C VAL A 65 -9.06 -11.33 19.16
N LYS A 66 -9.57 -12.56 19.36
CA LYS A 66 -8.98 -13.77 18.78
C LYS A 66 -9.12 -13.83 17.25
N GLY A 67 -10.11 -13.13 16.69
CA GLY A 67 -10.50 -13.19 15.28
C GLY A 67 -11.65 -14.16 15.01
N VAL A 68 -12.38 -13.85 13.94
CA VAL A 68 -13.49 -14.64 13.41
C VAL A 68 -13.15 -15.03 11.98
N ASP A 69 -13.36 -16.29 11.63
CA ASP A 69 -13.09 -16.78 10.28
C ASP A 69 -14.00 -16.08 9.27
N THR A 70 -13.39 -15.52 8.23
CA THR A 70 -14.05 -14.82 7.13
C THR A 70 -13.48 -15.26 5.81
N GLN A 71 -14.31 -15.23 4.76
CA GLN A 71 -13.84 -15.47 3.40
C GLN A 71 -12.95 -14.30 2.95
N ASP A 72 -11.74 -14.57 2.51
CA ASP A 72 -10.87 -13.56 1.91
C ASP A 72 -11.52 -12.96 0.65
N TYR A 73 -11.29 -11.67 0.39
CA TYR A 73 -11.95 -10.98 -0.73
C TYR A 73 -11.34 -11.31 -2.10
N LEU A 74 -10.04 -11.64 -2.13
CA LEU A 74 -9.32 -11.87 -3.37
C LEU A 74 -9.25 -13.36 -3.71
N THR A 75 -9.39 -14.21 -2.70
CA THR A 75 -9.14 -15.65 -2.82
C THR A 75 -10.24 -16.47 -2.15
N PRO A 76 -10.43 -17.74 -2.53
CA PRO A 76 -11.31 -18.65 -1.82
C PRO A 76 -10.77 -19.07 -0.44
N ALA A 77 -9.67 -18.50 0.05
CA ALA A 77 -9.12 -18.82 1.37
C ALA A 77 -9.98 -18.25 2.50
N VAL A 78 -10.08 -19.00 3.61
CA VAL A 78 -10.65 -18.50 4.86
C VAL A 78 -9.54 -17.91 5.70
N ILE A 79 -9.71 -16.66 6.14
CA ILE A 79 -8.75 -15.92 6.97
C ILE A 79 -9.42 -15.42 8.26
N PRO A 80 -8.70 -15.40 9.40
CA PRO A 80 -9.21 -14.84 10.63
C PRO A 80 -9.24 -13.31 10.53
N PHE A 81 -10.44 -12.72 10.54
CA PHE A 81 -10.64 -11.29 10.63
C PHE A 81 -10.75 -10.84 12.10
N LYS A 82 -9.89 -9.91 12.48
CA LYS A 82 -9.86 -9.20 13.76
C LYS A 82 -10.15 -7.72 13.56
N PRO A 83 -10.75 -7.04 14.55
CA PRO A 83 -10.75 -5.58 14.59
C PRO A 83 -9.32 -5.03 14.58
N THR A 84 -9.12 -3.89 13.93
CA THR A 84 -7.85 -3.14 13.96
C THR A 84 -7.58 -2.56 15.34
N GLY A 85 -8.65 -2.14 16.02
CA GLY A 85 -8.53 -1.66 17.39
C GLY A 85 -9.82 -1.77 18.19
N VAL A 86 -9.67 -1.78 19.51
CA VAL A 86 -10.77 -1.90 20.46
C VAL A 86 -10.71 -0.81 21.53
N ILE A 87 -11.86 -0.28 21.90
CA ILE A 87 -12.04 0.56 23.09
C ILE A 87 -12.97 -0.19 24.03
N LEU A 88 -12.46 -0.61 25.18
CA LEU A 88 -13.16 -1.51 26.10
C LEU A 88 -13.37 -0.82 27.44
N ASP A 89 -14.62 -0.53 27.77
CA ASP A 89 -15.01 0.06 29.06
C ASP A 89 -15.49 -1.01 30.05
N ASN A 90 -14.96 -1.00 31.27
CA ASN A 90 -15.31 -1.92 32.35
C ASN A 90 -15.16 -3.41 32.00
N VAL A 91 -14.14 -3.75 31.19
CA VAL A 91 -13.80 -5.14 30.84
C VAL A 91 -13.24 -5.91 32.05
N LYS A 92 -13.68 -7.15 32.21
CA LYS A 92 -13.36 -8.05 33.33
C LYS A 92 -12.93 -9.44 32.89
N GLU A 93 -13.40 -9.93 31.75
CA GLU A 93 -12.95 -11.21 31.19
C GLU A 93 -11.52 -11.13 30.63
N PRO A 94 -10.76 -12.24 30.67
CA PRO A 94 -9.43 -12.30 30.11
C PRO A 94 -9.44 -12.17 28.59
N VAL A 95 -8.37 -11.60 28.04
CA VAL A 95 -8.18 -11.47 26.59
C VAL A 95 -7.64 -12.78 26.04
N ILE A 96 -8.36 -13.38 25.09
CA ILE A 96 -7.91 -14.58 24.39
C ILE A 96 -7.41 -14.15 23.02
N THR A 97 -6.13 -14.42 22.74
CA THR A 97 -5.48 -14.03 21.47
C THR A 97 -4.72 -15.20 20.86
N ALA A 98 -4.61 -15.19 19.53
CA ALA A 98 -3.82 -16.15 18.75
C ALA A 98 -2.39 -15.65 18.44
N GLY A 99 -1.93 -14.57 19.09
CA GLY A 99 -0.56 -14.06 18.96
C GLY A 99 -0.40 -12.78 18.12
N ASP A 100 -1.42 -12.36 17.38
CA ASP A 100 -1.35 -11.12 16.57
C ASP A 100 -1.84 -9.87 17.31
N GLU A 101 -1.31 -8.71 16.92
CA GLU A 101 -1.59 -7.41 17.52
C GLU A 101 -3.03 -6.91 17.31
N VAL A 102 -3.55 -6.20 18.32
CA VAL A 102 -4.83 -5.47 18.28
C VAL A 102 -4.65 -4.21 19.12
N ALA A 103 -4.75 -3.03 18.48
CA ALA A 103 -4.64 -1.76 19.19
C ALA A 103 -5.75 -1.66 20.25
N ALA A 104 -5.43 -1.27 21.47
CA ALA A 104 -6.38 -1.38 22.57
C ALA A 104 -6.35 -0.16 23.49
N TYR A 105 -7.53 0.34 23.83
CA TYR A 105 -7.69 1.38 24.83
C TYR A 105 -8.68 0.95 25.90
N LEU A 106 -8.24 0.85 27.14
CA LEU A 106 -9.06 0.38 28.25
C LEU A 106 -9.58 1.53 29.09
N ILE A 107 -10.89 1.60 29.28
CA ILE A 107 -11.54 2.51 30.22
C ILE A 107 -11.98 1.66 31.40
N ASN A 108 -11.55 2.00 32.61
CA ASN A 108 -11.85 1.20 33.82
C ASN A 108 -11.46 -0.29 33.73
N GLY A 109 -10.51 -0.64 32.85
CA GLY A 109 -10.01 -2.01 32.72
C GLY A 109 -9.08 -2.39 33.87
N THR A 110 -8.95 -3.70 34.13
CA THR A 110 -8.00 -4.20 35.14
C THR A 110 -6.56 -4.10 34.64
N LYS A 111 -5.62 -3.98 35.59
CA LYS A 111 -4.17 -3.98 35.27
C LYS A 111 -3.74 -5.26 34.55
N GLU A 112 -4.33 -6.40 34.91
CA GLU A 112 -4.01 -7.70 34.29
C GLU A 112 -4.38 -7.74 32.80
N ILE A 113 -5.56 -7.20 32.44
CA ILE A 113 -6.02 -7.11 31.06
C ILE A 113 -5.16 -6.11 30.27
N TYR A 114 -4.82 -4.97 30.88
CA TYR A 114 -3.91 -3.99 30.30
C TYR A 114 -2.53 -4.60 29.99
N ASP A 115 -1.94 -5.30 30.96
CA ASP A 115 -0.65 -5.96 30.79
C ASP A 115 -0.69 -7.05 29.70
N THR A 116 -1.84 -7.72 29.53
CA THR A 116 -2.06 -8.69 28.44
C THR A 116 -2.03 -8.00 27.07
N PHE A 117 -2.75 -6.88 26.89
CA PHE A 117 -2.68 -6.12 25.64
C PHE A 117 -1.28 -5.55 25.37
N LYS A 118 -0.54 -5.11 26.40
CA LYS A 118 0.85 -4.66 26.23
C LYS A 118 1.78 -5.77 25.73
N LYS A 119 1.63 -6.99 26.27
CA LYS A 119 2.40 -8.15 25.81
C LYS A 119 2.04 -8.57 24.40
N LEU A 120 0.79 -8.35 23.99
CA LEU A 120 0.34 -8.62 22.64
C LEU A 120 0.90 -7.61 21.63
N ASN A 121 0.90 -6.32 21.97
CA ASN A 121 1.22 -5.22 21.06
C ASN A 121 2.70 -4.75 21.18
N VAL A 122 3.66 -5.66 21.01
CA VAL A 122 5.09 -5.35 21.14
C VAL A 122 5.65 -4.54 19.95
N ASN A 123 5.08 -4.69 18.76
CA ASN A 123 5.51 -4.03 17.53
C ASN A 123 4.82 -2.66 17.39
N CYS A 124 3.49 -2.63 17.36
CA CYS A 124 2.76 -1.36 17.17
C CYS A 124 2.71 -0.49 18.44
N LYS A 125 2.84 -1.08 19.63
CA LYS A 125 2.83 -0.38 20.94
C LYS A 125 1.58 0.48 21.19
N LYS A 126 0.47 0.18 20.51
CA LYS A 126 -0.79 0.93 20.54
C LYS A 126 -1.70 0.47 21.68
N VAL A 127 -1.27 0.67 22.93
CA VAL A 127 -2.06 0.29 24.12
C VAL A 127 -2.15 1.44 25.12
N GLY A 128 -3.38 1.87 25.41
CA GLY A 128 -3.68 2.92 26.39
C GLY A 128 -4.65 2.44 27.48
N GLN A 129 -4.66 3.15 28.60
CA GLN A 129 -5.68 2.96 29.63
C GLN A 129 -6.01 4.26 30.35
N GLN A 130 -7.23 4.37 30.86
CA GLN A 130 -7.61 5.38 31.83
C GLN A 130 -8.73 4.92 32.76
N THR A 131 -8.92 5.67 33.83
CA THR A 131 -10.06 5.51 34.73
C THR A 131 -11.09 6.60 34.45
N SER A 132 -12.35 6.23 34.31
CA SER A 132 -13.49 7.15 34.25
C SER A 132 -14.31 7.06 35.54
N LYS A 133 -14.90 8.20 35.92
CA LYS A 133 -15.87 8.25 37.03
C LYS A 133 -17.29 7.92 36.59
N ILE A 134 -17.55 7.88 35.29
CA ILE A 134 -18.85 7.50 34.73
C ILE A 134 -18.97 5.98 34.85
N LYS A 135 -20.00 5.53 35.58
CA LYS A 135 -20.20 4.11 35.91
C LYS A 135 -21.16 3.38 34.97
N ASN A 136 -22.03 4.12 34.28
CA ASN A 136 -23.05 3.58 33.39
C ASN A 136 -22.99 4.34 32.07
N GLY A 137 -22.88 3.60 30.97
CA GLY A 137 -22.72 4.18 29.65
C GLY A 137 -21.30 4.64 29.35
N PHE A 138 -20.97 4.76 28.06
CA PHE A 138 -19.70 5.28 27.59
C PHE A 138 -19.39 6.69 28.09
N ASP A 139 -18.22 6.84 28.71
CA ASP A 139 -17.60 8.16 28.89
C ASP A 139 -17.13 8.70 27.55
N LYS A 140 -17.82 9.72 27.04
CA LYS A 140 -17.55 10.35 25.74
C LYS A 140 -16.10 10.85 25.64
N GLU A 141 -15.62 11.58 26.64
CA GLU A 141 -14.26 12.13 26.62
C GLU A 141 -13.25 11.00 26.62
N ALA A 142 -13.54 9.96 27.42
CA ALA A 142 -12.67 8.83 27.52
C ALA A 142 -12.58 8.03 26.21
N VAL A 143 -13.71 7.82 25.54
CA VAL A 143 -13.79 7.13 24.24
C VAL A 143 -13.09 7.96 23.15
N LEU A 144 -13.33 9.27 23.08
CA LEU A 144 -12.68 10.13 22.08
C LEU A 144 -11.17 10.15 22.25
N LYS A 145 -10.68 10.24 23.49
CA LYS A 145 -9.24 10.15 23.77
C LYS A 145 -8.65 8.81 23.30
N GLY A 146 -9.32 7.70 23.62
CA GLY A 146 -8.87 6.37 23.15
C GLY A 146 -8.90 6.24 21.63
N TYR A 147 -9.87 6.87 20.97
CA TYR A 147 -9.93 6.95 19.52
C TYR A 147 -8.74 7.74 18.95
N GLU A 148 -8.50 8.95 19.44
CA GLU A 148 -7.46 9.86 18.93
C GLU A 148 -6.03 9.37 19.19
N GLU A 149 -5.77 8.80 20.37
CA GLU A 149 -4.42 8.42 20.80
C GLU A 149 -4.00 7.02 20.32
N VAL A 150 -4.97 6.12 20.16
CA VAL A 150 -4.68 4.70 19.91
C VAL A 150 -5.34 4.26 18.61
N VAL A 151 -6.67 4.22 18.59
CA VAL A 151 -7.39 3.44 17.59
C VAL A 151 -7.35 4.08 16.20
N SER A 152 -7.55 5.39 16.08
CA SER A 152 -7.53 6.12 14.81
C SER A 152 -6.15 6.13 14.13
N THR A 153 -5.10 5.93 14.92
CA THR A 153 -3.70 5.93 14.47
C THR A 153 -3.19 4.54 14.09
N ALA A 154 -4.02 3.50 14.21
CA ALA A 154 -3.70 2.13 13.85
C ALA A 154 -4.32 1.77 12.50
N ILE A 155 -3.54 1.14 11.64
CA ILE A 155 -4.00 0.50 10.40
C ILE A 155 -3.59 -0.95 10.44
N LYS A 156 -4.53 -1.84 10.12
CA LYS A 156 -4.25 -3.26 9.97
C LYS A 156 -3.81 -3.57 8.54
N LEU A 157 -2.66 -4.22 8.42
CA LEU A 157 -2.11 -4.80 7.19
C LEU A 157 -2.45 -6.29 7.07
N GLU A 158 -2.00 -6.94 5.99
CA GLU A 158 -2.17 -8.39 5.84
C GLU A 158 -1.57 -9.13 7.06
N ARG A 159 -2.26 -10.18 7.53
CA ARG A 159 -1.90 -11.01 8.69
C ARG A 159 -1.90 -10.31 10.05
N ASN A 160 -2.77 -9.32 10.24
CA ASN A 160 -2.99 -8.64 11.53
C ASN A 160 -1.77 -7.85 12.05
N ILE A 161 -0.88 -7.43 11.17
CA ILE A 161 0.19 -6.48 11.53
C ILE A 161 -0.42 -5.09 11.59
N ILE A 162 -0.21 -4.39 12.71
CA ILE A 162 -0.70 -3.04 12.89
C ILE A 162 0.46 -2.06 12.67
N VAL A 163 0.23 -1.09 11.78
CA VAL A 163 1.15 0.02 11.56
C VAL A 163 0.51 1.35 11.94
N ASP A 164 1.39 2.32 12.14
CA ASP A 164 1.00 3.68 12.47
C ASP A 164 0.55 4.43 11.22
N VAL A 165 -0.55 5.18 11.33
CA VAL A 165 -0.84 6.27 10.41
C VAL A 165 0.24 7.36 10.62
N PRO A 166 1.05 7.68 9.60
CA PRO A 166 2.05 8.74 9.72
C PRO A 166 1.38 10.08 10.05
N LYS A 167 1.89 10.76 11.09
CA LYS A 167 1.54 12.15 11.39
C LYS A 167 2.50 13.05 10.62
N TYR A 168 2.18 13.30 9.35
CA TYR A 168 3.09 13.95 8.40
C TYR A 168 3.55 15.35 8.85
N ASP A 169 2.67 16.12 9.49
CA ASP A 169 2.98 17.41 10.10
C ASP A 169 4.16 17.31 11.08
N LYS A 170 4.16 16.29 11.94
CA LYS A 170 5.24 16.01 12.91
C LYS A 170 6.52 15.48 12.27
N LEU A 171 6.42 14.94 11.06
CA LEU A 171 7.55 14.48 10.26
C LEU A 171 8.12 15.59 9.36
N GLY A 172 7.60 16.81 9.45
CA GLY A 172 8.03 17.92 8.61
C GLY A 172 7.58 17.79 7.16
N ILE A 173 6.44 17.13 6.93
CA ILE A 173 5.82 16.94 5.62
C ILE A 173 4.48 17.67 5.63
N THR A 174 4.24 18.47 4.60
CA THR A 174 2.91 19.03 4.37
C THR A 174 2.13 18.13 3.45
N GLU A 175 1.05 17.58 3.98
CA GLU A 175 0.01 16.86 3.24
C GLU A 175 -1.09 17.85 2.83
N LYS A 176 -1.48 17.84 1.56
CA LYS A 176 -2.67 18.55 1.09
C LYS A 176 -3.55 17.62 0.27
N ARG A 177 -4.85 17.68 0.51
CA ARG A 177 -5.87 17.11 -0.37
C ARG A 177 -6.25 18.16 -1.40
N GLU A 178 -6.04 17.86 -2.66
CA GLU A 178 -6.17 18.81 -3.76
C GLU A 178 -6.99 18.22 -4.91
N TYR A 179 -7.45 19.11 -5.80
CA TYR A 179 -8.26 18.73 -6.94
C TYR A 179 -7.89 19.57 -8.15
N ILE A 180 -7.95 18.95 -9.32
CA ILE A 180 -8.05 19.69 -10.59
C ILE A 180 -9.36 19.34 -11.29
N GLN A 181 -9.92 20.35 -11.95
CA GLN A 181 -11.04 20.18 -12.86
C GLN A 181 -10.51 20.15 -14.29
N HIS A 182 -10.80 19.08 -15.02
CA HIS A 182 -10.52 18.95 -16.44
C HIS A 182 -11.82 18.59 -17.17
N PHE A 183 -12.43 19.59 -17.81
CA PHE A 183 -13.82 19.53 -18.33
C PHE A 183 -14.80 19.05 -17.24
N ASP A 184 -15.49 17.93 -17.46
CA ASP A 184 -16.43 17.34 -16.49
C ASP A 184 -15.76 16.35 -15.53
N THR A 185 -14.45 16.11 -15.68
CA THR A 185 -13.70 15.19 -14.83
C THR A 185 -13.00 15.94 -13.70
N LYS A 186 -13.34 15.58 -12.46
CA LYS A 186 -12.64 16.03 -11.25
C LYS A 186 -11.61 14.99 -10.84
N ILE A 187 -10.33 15.37 -10.83
CA ILE A 187 -9.23 14.52 -10.39
C ILE A 187 -8.85 14.92 -8.97
N GLU A 188 -8.98 13.98 -8.03
CA GLU A 188 -8.55 14.13 -6.65
C GLU A 188 -7.16 13.55 -6.45
N TYR A 189 -6.28 14.28 -5.77
CA TYR A 189 -4.95 13.81 -5.42
C TYR A 189 -4.49 14.38 -4.08
N TYR A 190 -3.46 13.76 -3.53
CA TYR A 190 -2.83 14.17 -2.29
C TYR A 190 -1.38 14.52 -2.58
N SER A 191 -0.97 15.73 -2.25
CA SER A 191 0.43 16.15 -2.35
C SER A 191 1.11 16.04 -0.99
N TYR A 192 2.34 15.54 -1.01
CA TYR A 192 3.21 15.44 0.16
C TYR A 192 4.51 16.17 -0.16
N ILE A 193 4.71 17.30 0.51
CA ILE A 193 5.82 18.21 0.24
C ILE A 193 6.70 18.29 1.49
N PRO A 194 7.99 17.90 1.43
CA PRO A 194 8.94 18.17 2.50
C PRO A 194 8.94 19.67 2.83
N ASN A 195 8.74 20.04 4.09
CA ASN A 195 8.58 21.44 4.49
C ASN A 195 9.79 22.31 4.12
N ASP A 196 10.99 21.73 4.18
CA ASP A 196 12.26 22.33 3.78
C ASP A 196 12.44 22.47 2.25
N ARG A 197 11.47 22.00 1.45
CA ARG A 197 11.49 22.09 -0.01
C ARG A 197 10.44 23.03 -0.60
N LYS A 198 9.49 23.54 0.19
CA LYS A 198 8.38 24.39 -0.30
C LYS A 198 8.84 25.63 -1.07
N ASP A 199 9.89 26.28 -0.57
CA ASP A 199 10.42 27.52 -1.15
C ASP A 199 11.71 27.27 -1.97
N SER A 200 11.91 26.04 -2.43
CA SER A 200 13.07 25.69 -3.25
C SER A 200 13.05 26.46 -4.57
N ALA A 201 14.23 26.70 -5.13
CA ALA A 201 14.35 27.33 -6.44
C ALA A 201 13.63 26.50 -7.52
N LYS A 202 13.21 27.19 -8.59
CA LYS A 202 12.55 26.58 -9.75
C LYS A 202 13.37 25.40 -10.29
N GLY A 203 12.71 24.27 -10.55
CA GLY A 203 13.34 23.12 -11.21
C GLY A 203 14.37 22.37 -10.37
N THR A 204 14.20 22.27 -9.04
CA THR A 204 15.19 21.65 -8.15
C THR A 204 14.68 20.43 -7.37
N VAL A 205 13.37 20.22 -7.30
CA VAL A 205 12.72 19.20 -6.47
C VAL A 205 12.16 18.08 -7.37
N PRO A 206 12.61 16.83 -7.25
CA PRO A 206 11.99 15.72 -7.99
C PRO A 206 10.53 15.51 -7.62
N LEU A 207 9.80 14.85 -8.52
CA LEU A 207 8.40 14.45 -8.30
C LEU A 207 8.27 12.93 -8.46
N LEU A 208 7.55 12.29 -7.54
CA LEU A 208 7.08 10.92 -7.68
C LEU A 208 5.55 10.86 -7.71
N PHE A 209 4.98 10.37 -8.80
CA PHE A 209 3.57 9.98 -8.85
C PHE A 209 3.36 8.64 -8.16
N LEU A 210 2.27 8.52 -7.40
CA LEU A 210 1.93 7.33 -6.64
C LEU A 210 0.49 6.85 -6.91
N PHE A 211 0.35 5.61 -7.34
CA PHE A 211 -0.93 5.00 -7.67
C PHE A 211 -1.26 3.80 -6.77
N HIS A 212 -2.44 3.83 -6.17
CA HIS A 212 -2.90 2.81 -5.23
C HIS A 212 -3.38 1.53 -5.92
N GLY A 213 -3.43 0.41 -5.19
CA GLY A 213 -4.02 -0.83 -5.67
C GLY A 213 -5.54 -0.78 -5.79
N PHE A 214 -6.13 -1.90 -6.24
CA PHE A 214 -7.58 -2.07 -6.15
C PHE A 214 -8.02 -1.91 -4.69
N ASP A 215 -9.16 -1.25 -4.46
CA ASP A 215 -9.76 -1.06 -3.13
C ASP A 215 -8.96 -0.25 -2.10
N ALA A 216 -7.87 0.37 -2.53
CA ALA A 216 -7.11 1.29 -1.71
C ALA A 216 -7.50 2.75 -2.00
N SER A 217 -7.03 3.66 -1.15
CA SER A 217 -7.05 5.09 -1.41
C SER A 217 -5.63 5.62 -1.67
N ALA A 218 -5.55 6.83 -2.23
CA ALA A 218 -4.29 7.55 -2.38
C ALA A 218 -3.52 7.68 -1.03
N GLU A 219 -4.23 8.04 0.04
CA GLU A 219 -3.65 8.16 1.39
C GLU A 219 -3.11 6.83 1.89
N GLN A 220 -3.89 5.75 1.75
CA GLN A 220 -3.46 4.42 2.19
C GLN A 220 -2.20 3.99 1.47
N GLN A 221 -2.14 4.14 0.15
CA GLN A 221 -0.93 3.80 -0.59
C GLN A 221 0.29 4.61 -0.13
N ALA A 222 0.11 5.90 0.15
CA ALA A 222 1.15 6.76 0.67
C ALA A 222 1.66 6.27 2.04
N TRP A 223 0.76 5.84 2.93
CA TRP A 223 1.12 5.27 4.24
C TRP A 223 1.89 3.96 4.09
N LEU A 224 1.40 3.02 3.26
CA LEU A 224 1.95 1.66 3.17
C LEU A 224 3.31 1.59 2.47
N SER A 225 3.51 2.45 1.47
CA SER A 225 4.77 2.50 0.71
C SER A 225 5.86 3.32 1.39
N GLU A 226 5.50 4.11 2.41
CA GLU A 226 6.35 5.14 3.00
C GLU A 226 6.86 6.21 2.01
N TRP A 227 6.34 6.28 0.77
CA TRP A 227 6.87 7.20 -0.25
C TRP A 227 7.00 8.66 0.22
N PRO A 228 6.04 9.26 0.96
CA PRO A 228 6.22 10.61 1.51
C PRO A 228 7.36 10.73 2.51
N ILE A 229 7.63 9.68 3.31
CA ILE A 229 8.74 9.65 4.27
C ILE A 229 10.07 9.53 3.51
N ILE A 230 10.13 8.65 2.52
CA ILE A 230 11.29 8.54 1.60
C ILE A 230 11.53 9.88 0.90
N GLY A 231 10.46 10.57 0.49
CA GLY A 231 10.48 11.91 -0.10
C GLY A 231 11.05 12.97 0.84
N LYS A 232 10.68 12.95 2.12
CA LYS A 232 11.25 13.84 3.14
C LYS A 232 12.75 13.64 3.33
N GLU A 233 13.19 12.38 3.36
CA GLU A 233 14.59 12.00 3.59
C GLU A 233 15.47 12.36 2.39
N ASN A 234 14.95 12.24 1.17
CA ASN A 234 15.71 12.44 -0.08
C ASN A 234 15.38 13.76 -0.81
N GLY A 235 14.45 14.55 -0.28
CA GLY A 235 14.13 15.88 -0.79
C GLY A 235 13.30 15.90 -2.07
N PHE A 236 12.36 14.96 -2.25
CA PHE A 236 11.42 14.95 -3.36
C PHE A 236 9.97 15.06 -2.91
N MET A 237 9.13 15.55 -3.82
CA MET A 237 7.68 15.67 -3.66
C MET A 237 6.99 14.39 -4.10
N VAL A 238 5.93 13.99 -3.39
CA VAL A 238 5.07 12.86 -3.78
C VAL A 238 3.67 13.37 -4.11
N VAL A 239 3.08 12.89 -5.20
CA VAL A 239 1.67 13.11 -5.52
C VAL A 239 0.99 11.77 -5.67
N SER A 240 0.07 11.46 -4.75
CA SER A 240 -0.75 10.25 -4.84
C SER A 240 -2.13 10.53 -5.40
N VAL A 241 -2.49 9.84 -6.49
CA VAL A 241 -3.72 10.10 -7.24
C VAL A 241 -4.81 9.13 -6.82
N ASN A 242 -5.96 9.67 -6.39
CA ASN A 242 -7.10 8.87 -5.96
C ASN A 242 -7.93 8.45 -7.18
N ARG A 243 -8.51 7.24 -7.16
CA ARG A 243 -9.37 6.72 -8.25
C ARG A 243 -8.73 6.79 -9.65
N HIS A 244 -7.41 6.64 -9.71
CA HIS A 244 -6.60 6.80 -10.93
C HIS A 244 -7.01 5.88 -12.08
N THR A 245 -7.68 4.77 -11.78
CA THR A 245 -8.23 3.82 -12.75
C THR A 245 -9.34 4.42 -13.62
N ASN A 246 -10.00 5.48 -13.14
CA ASN A 246 -11.03 6.20 -13.90
C ASN A 246 -10.44 7.22 -14.87
N TYR A 247 -9.12 7.45 -14.82
CA TYR A 247 -8.44 8.45 -15.62
C TYR A 247 -7.52 7.77 -16.62
N THR A 248 -7.47 8.29 -17.85
CA THR A 248 -6.53 7.82 -18.87
C THR A 248 -5.10 8.23 -18.50
N ALA A 249 -4.09 7.67 -19.19
CA ALA A 249 -2.72 8.14 -19.01
C ALA A 249 -2.56 9.62 -19.44
N ALA A 250 -3.28 10.05 -20.49
CA ALA A 250 -3.31 11.44 -20.93
C ALA A 250 -3.81 12.41 -19.84
N LEU A 251 -4.83 12.03 -19.06
CA LEU A 251 -5.28 12.85 -17.93
C LEU A 251 -4.23 12.95 -16.81
N MET A 252 -3.35 11.96 -16.67
CA MET A 252 -2.24 12.03 -15.71
C MET A 252 -1.10 12.92 -16.24
N GLU A 253 -0.86 12.94 -17.54
CA GLU A 253 0.04 13.92 -18.17
C GLU A 253 -0.49 15.36 -17.97
N GLU A 254 -1.80 15.59 -18.15
CA GLU A 254 -2.42 16.88 -17.85
C GLU A 254 -2.26 17.28 -16.38
N LEU A 255 -2.43 16.33 -15.44
CA LEU A 255 -2.13 16.55 -14.03
C LEU A 255 -0.65 16.90 -13.82
N LEU A 256 0.29 16.21 -14.47
CA LEU A 256 1.72 16.53 -14.40
C LEU A 256 2.00 17.96 -14.88
N ASN A 257 1.39 18.36 -16.00
CA ASN A 257 1.54 19.70 -16.55
C ASN A 257 0.95 20.77 -15.63
N TYR A 258 -0.17 20.48 -14.97
CA TYR A 258 -0.72 21.34 -13.92
C TYR A 258 0.24 21.46 -12.73
N LEU A 259 0.74 20.34 -12.21
CA LEU A 259 1.66 20.31 -11.07
C LEU A 259 2.94 21.11 -11.35
N LYS A 260 3.55 20.96 -12.53
CA LYS A 260 4.73 21.73 -12.96
C LYS A 260 4.49 23.25 -12.96
N LYS A 261 3.24 23.69 -13.16
CA LYS A 261 2.85 25.12 -13.13
C LYS A 261 2.56 25.58 -11.70
N GLU A 262 1.80 24.81 -10.94
CA GLU A 262 1.40 25.12 -9.56
C GLU A 262 2.58 25.05 -8.59
N TYR A 263 3.51 24.15 -8.85
CA TYR A 263 4.70 23.90 -8.04
C TYR A 263 5.97 24.10 -8.89
N PRO A 264 6.39 25.36 -9.18
CA PRO A 264 7.51 25.65 -10.06
C PRO A 264 8.86 25.04 -9.61
N MET A 265 8.98 24.68 -8.33
CA MET A 265 10.16 23.99 -7.83
C MET A 265 10.32 22.57 -8.39
N ILE A 266 9.29 21.98 -8.98
CA ILE A 266 9.35 20.66 -9.61
C ILE A 266 10.40 20.67 -10.73
N ASP A 267 11.36 19.75 -10.62
CA ASP A 267 12.34 19.44 -11.64
C ASP A 267 11.71 18.51 -12.69
N SER A 268 11.37 19.08 -13.84
CA SER A 268 10.79 18.33 -14.97
C SER A 268 11.68 17.22 -15.51
N THR A 269 12.98 17.21 -15.19
CA THR A 269 13.89 16.14 -15.60
C THR A 269 13.89 14.96 -14.63
N ARG A 270 13.35 15.12 -13.41
CA ARG A 270 13.32 14.09 -12.38
C ARG A 270 11.88 13.82 -11.93
N VAL A 271 11.10 13.31 -12.86
CA VAL A 271 9.73 12.83 -12.63
C VAL A 271 9.71 11.31 -12.70
N TYR A 272 9.17 10.68 -11.66
CA TYR A 272 9.07 9.23 -11.53
C TYR A 272 7.62 8.80 -11.31
N ALA A 273 7.29 7.54 -11.58
CA ALA A 273 5.99 6.97 -11.27
C ALA A 273 6.14 5.63 -10.54
N SER A 274 5.38 5.44 -9.47
CA SER A 274 5.28 4.19 -8.74
C SER A 274 3.81 3.83 -8.53
N GLY A 275 3.52 2.53 -8.49
CA GLY A 275 2.18 2.09 -8.16
C GLY A 275 2.12 0.61 -7.85
N TYR A 276 1.09 0.26 -7.08
CA TYR A 276 0.87 -1.09 -6.58
C TYR A 276 -0.31 -1.75 -7.28
N SER A 277 -0.20 -3.01 -7.71
CA SER A 277 -1.29 -3.78 -8.33
C SER A 277 -1.92 -3.06 -9.54
N MET A 278 -3.18 -2.63 -9.48
CA MET A 278 -3.78 -1.75 -10.50
C MET A 278 -3.00 -0.43 -10.71
N GLY A 279 -2.39 0.10 -9.65
CA GLY A 279 -1.47 1.23 -9.74
C GLY A 279 -0.19 0.90 -10.51
N ALA A 280 0.27 -0.35 -10.48
CA ALA A 280 1.40 -0.80 -11.32
C ALA A 280 0.99 -0.85 -12.79
N VAL A 281 -0.25 -1.28 -13.10
CA VAL A 281 -0.81 -1.20 -14.47
C VAL A 281 -0.86 0.24 -14.95
N LYS A 282 -1.29 1.20 -14.11
CA LYS A 282 -1.21 2.64 -14.43
C LYS A 282 0.23 3.08 -14.68
N THR A 283 1.16 2.65 -13.83
CA THR A 283 2.59 2.98 -13.93
C THR A 283 3.20 2.48 -15.25
N TRP A 284 2.91 1.23 -15.65
CA TRP A 284 3.29 0.71 -16.96
C TRP A 284 2.65 1.48 -18.10
N GLY A 285 1.35 1.78 -18.02
CA GLY A 285 0.65 2.57 -19.04
C GLY A 285 1.23 3.97 -19.24
N LEU A 286 1.70 4.62 -18.16
CA LEU A 286 2.40 5.91 -18.26
C LEU A 286 3.72 5.79 -19.01
N ALA A 287 4.49 4.73 -18.77
CA ALA A 287 5.73 4.49 -19.54
C ALA A 287 5.43 4.15 -21.01
N ASP A 288 4.41 3.36 -21.26
CA ASP A 288 4.02 2.97 -22.61
C ASP A 288 3.53 4.19 -23.42
N GLU A 289 2.70 5.07 -22.85
CA GLU A 289 2.10 6.20 -23.58
C GLU A 289 2.90 7.51 -23.51
N PHE A 290 3.60 7.76 -22.39
CA PHE A 290 4.24 9.03 -22.04
C PHE A 290 5.65 8.85 -21.46
N GLY A 291 6.36 7.77 -21.82
CA GLY A 291 7.67 7.46 -21.27
C GLY A 291 8.71 8.59 -21.39
N ASN A 292 8.57 9.47 -22.37
CA ASN A 292 9.44 10.64 -22.56
C ASN A 292 9.33 11.68 -21.42
N GLU A 293 8.28 11.64 -20.59
CA GLU A 293 8.08 12.51 -19.43
C GLU A 293 8.70 11.96 -18.13
N PHE A 294 9.06 10.67 -18.10
CA PHE A 294 9.47 9.98 -16.88
C PHE A 294 10.95 9.58 -16.92
N ALA A 295 11.69 9.94 -15.87
CA ALA A 295 13.07 9.51 -15.66
C ALA A 295 13.17 8.05 -15.22
N GLY A 296 12.09 7.49 -14.67
CA GLY A 296 12.01 6.07 -14.35
C GLY A 296 10.68 5.67 -13.70
N ILE A 297 10.44 4.37 -13.64
CA ILE A 297 9.20 3.79 -13.12
C ILE A 297 9.45 2.68 -12.09
N ILE A 298 8.51 2.53 -11.15
CA ILE A 298 8.55 1.55 -10.06
C ILE A 298 7.19 0.83 -9.95
N PRO A 299 6.84 -0.01 -10.94
CA PRO A 299 5.67 -0.87 -10.87
C PRO A 299 5.86 -1.95 -9.78
N THR A 300 4.85 -2.14 -8.94
CA THR A 300 4.89 -3.07 -7.79
C THR A 300 3.73 -4.07 -7.87
N ASN A 301 4.03 -5.36 -7.89
CA ASN A 301 3.08 -6.47 -7.81
C ASN A 301 1.97 -6.40 -8.89
N GLY A 302 2.31 -5.96 -10.11
CA GLY A 302 1.35 -5.95 -11.22
C GLY A 302 1.97 -5.63 -12.58
N ALA A 303 1.64 -6.44 -13.59
CA ALA A 303 2.09 -6.29 -14.97
C ALA A 303 1.09 -6.95 -15.95
N PHE A 304 -0.20 -6.61 -15.83
CA PHE A 304 -1.30 -7.33 -16.50
C PHE A 304 -1.72 -6.76 -17.86
N ASN A 305 -1.13 -5.65 -18.30
CA ASN A 305 -1.44 -5.01 -19.57
C ASN A 305 -0.48 -5.45 -20.68
N GLU A 306 -0.96 -5.40 -21.92
CA GLU A 306 -0.14 -5.60 -23.12
C GLU A 306 1.00 -4.57 -23.19
N VAL A 307 2.13 -5.00 -23.77
CA VAL A 307 3.31 -4.16 -23.96
C VAL A 307 3.19 -3.44 -25.30
N ASN A 308 2.95 -2.13 -25.28
CA ASN A 308 2.85 -1.35 -26.51
C ASN A 308 3.42 0.08 -26.33
N PRO A 309 4.74 0.23 -26.17
CA PRO A 309 5.35 1.53 -25.96
C PRO A 309 5.27 2.39 -27.22
N LYS A 310 4.70 3.59 -27.09
CA LYS A 310 4.68 4.66 -28.09
C LYS A 310 6.10 5.09 -28.50
N TYR A 311 7.07 4.94 -27.59
CA TYR A 311 8.48 5.26 -27.79
C TYR A 311 9.35 3.99 -27.70
N PRO A 312 9.35 3.11 -28.72
CA PRO A 312 9.96 1.79 -28.64
C PRO A 312 11.51 1.77 -28.58
N ASN A 313 12.15 2.93 -28.75
CA ASN A 313 13.61 3.10 -28.67
C ASN A 313 14.05 3.94 -27.46
N LEU A 314 13.12 4.24 -26.54
CA LEU A 314 13.40 5.08 -25.37
C LEU A 314 13.83 4.20 -24.18
N ILE A 315 15.04 4.41 -23.67
CA ILE A 315 15.47 3.76 -22.43
C ILE A 315 14.57 4.20 -21.27
N MET A 316 13.98 3.21 -20.58
CA MET A 316 13.08 3.40 -19.46
C MET A 316 13.64 2.72 -18.20
N PRO A 317 14.34 3.47 -17.32
CA PRO A 317 14.80 2.96 -16.05
C PRO A 317 13.63 2.40 -15.24
N THR A 318 13.74 1.14 -14.84
CA THR A 318 12.63 0.40 -14.26
C THR A 318 13.10 -0.43 -13.07
N PHE A 319 12.42 -0.27 -11.94
CA PHE A 319 12.55 -1.13 -10.77
C PHE A 319 11.23 -1.87 -10.53
N TYR A 320 11.11 -3.09 -11.04
CA TYR A 320 9.90 -3.90 -10.88
C TYR A 320 9.96 -4.71 -9.59
N ILE A 321 8.89 -4.70 -8.80
CA ILE A 321 8.79 -5.43 -7.53
C ILE A 321 7.68 -6.49 -7.65
N ALA A 322 7.91 -7.69 -7.12
CA ALA A 322 6.92 -8.77 -7.05
C ALA A 322 7.02 -9.58 -5.74
N GLY A 323 5.93 -10.26 -5.34
CA GLY A 323 5.91 -11.21 -4.22
C GLY A 323 5.90 -12.68 -4.68
N ASP A 324 6.80 -13.50 -4.14
CA ASP A 324 6.94 -14.92 -4.54
C ASP A 324 5.78 -15.83 -4.11
N SER A 325 5.00 -15.38 -3.13
CA SER A 325 3.89 -16.12 -2.53
C SER A 325 2.54 -15.52 -2.90
N SER A 326 2.53 -14.55 -3.83
CA SER A 326 1.30 -13.99 -4.37
C SER A 326 0.48 -15.05 -5.10
N GLN A 327 -0.84 -14.94 -4.97
CA GLN A 327 -1.81 -15.73 -5.74
C GLN A 327 -2.13 -15.10 -7.10
N LEU A 328 -1.59 -13.91 -7.38
CA LEU A 328 -1.65 -13.23 -8.67
C LEU A 328 -0.36 -13.48 -9.47
N PRO A 329 -0.42 -13.46 -10.82
CA PRO A 329 0.75 -13.67 -11.66
C PRO A 329 1.60 -12.40 -11.71
N GLU A 330 2.45 -12.21 -10.71
CA GLU A 330 3.39 -11.09 -10.56
C GLU A 330 4.82 -11.44 -10.98
N LEU A 331 5.11 -12.74 -11.10
CA LEU A 331 6.36 -13.28 -11.57
C LEU A 331 6.16 -14.05 -12.90
N PRO A 332 7.20 -14.18 -13.72
CA PRO A 332 7.20 -15.04 -14.90
C PRO A 332 6.77 -16.46 -14.57
N HIS A 333 5.91 -17.06 -15.41
CA HIS A 333 5.40 -18.43 -15.21
C HIS A 333 4.81 -18.68 -13.79
N GLN A 334 4.38 -17.64 -13.09
CA GLN A 334 3.69 -17.79 -11.81
C GLN A 334 2.25 -18.24 -12.06
N LYS A 335 1.81 -19.21 -11.25
CA LYS A 335 0.45 -19.72 -11.25
C LYS A 335 -0.54 -18.59 -10.97
N PHE A 336 -1.54 -18.43 -11.82
CA PHE A 336 -2.72 -17.66 -11.50
C PHE A 336 -3.75 -18.56 -10.81
N SER A 337 -3.50 -18.89 -9.54
CA SER A 337 -4.27 -19.91 -8.79
C SER A 337 -5.77 -19.65 -8.76
N ILE A 338 -6.17 -18.37 -8.78
CA ILE A 338 -7.59 -17.96 -8.77
C ILE A 338 -8.32 -18.36 -10.07
N PHE A 339 -7.63 -18.44 -11.20
CA PHE A 339 -8.22 -18.77 -12.51
C PHE A 339 -7.83 -20.16 -13.03
N GLY A 340 -7.21 -20.99 -12.19
CA GLY A 340 -6.86 -22.38 -12.52
C GLY A 340 -5.67 -22.53 -13.45
N ASP A 341 -4.80 -21.52 -13.55
CA ASP A 341 -3.55 -21.60 -14.31
C ASP A 341 -2.51 -22.46 -13.56
N ASP A 342 -1.85 -23.36 -14.27
CA ASP A 342 -0.87 -24.30 -13.73
C ASP A 342 0.56 -23.73 -13.63
N GLY A 343 0.79 -22.49 -14.09
CA GLY A 343 2.09 -21.82 -14.06
C GLY A 343 3.15 -22.51 -14.91
N LEU A 344 2.73 -23.31 -15.89
CA LEU A 344 3.62 -23.96 -16.85
C LEU A 344 3.76 -23.16 -18.15
N LYS A 345 2.92 -22.14 -18.35
CA LYS A 345 2.91 -21.28 -19.54
C LYS A 345 3.39 -19.88 -19.21
N ALA A 346 3.97 -19.22 -20.21
CA ALA A 346 4.33 -17.82 -20.13
C ALA A 346 3.09 -16.95 -19.86
N ASN A 347 3.24 -15.94 -19.01
CA ASN A 347 2.18 -14.99 -18.66
C ASN A 347 2.54 -13.56 -19.10
N THR A 348 1.77 -12.56 -18.68
CA THR A 348 1.99 -11.16 -19.08
C THR A 348 3.31 -10.60 -18.53
N VAL A 349 3.81 -11.11 -17.41
CA VAL A 349 5.10 -10.71 -16.83
C VAL A 349 6.25 -11.16 -17.72
N ASP A 350 6.20 -12.37 -18.28
CA ASP A 350 7.18 -12.84 -19.27
C ASP A 350 7.29 -11.87 -20.45
N THR A 351 6.13 -11.47 -20.99
CA THR A 351 6.08 -10.54 -22.13
C THR A 351 6.60 -9.14 -21.74
N ARG A 352 6.26 -8.67 -20.53
CA ARG A 352 6.70 -7.38 -20.01
C ARG A 352 8.20 -7.33 -19.80
N ILE A 353 8.80 -8.36 -19.21
CA ILE A 353 10.25 -8.42 -19.01
C ILE A 353 10.97 -8.54 -20.35
N ALA A 354 10.49 -9.39 -21.28
CA ALA A 354 11.07 -9.49 -22.62
C ALA A 354 11.07 -8.14 -23.36
N GLY A 355 9.94 -7.41 -23.30
CA GLY A 355 9.81 -6.08 -23.88
C GLY A 355 10.73 -5.06 -23.22
N LEU A 356 10.82 -5.07 -21.88
CA LEU A 356 11.69 -4.19 -21.11
C LEU A 356 13.17 -4.43 -21.40
N PHE A 357 13.60 -5.69 -21.48
CA PHE A 357 15.00 -6.05 -21.77
C PHE A 357 15.40 -5.55 -23.16
N LYS A 358 14.51 -5.70 -24.14
CA LYS A 358 14.71 -5.12 -25.48
C LYS A 358 14.76 -3.59 -25.43
N LEU A 359 13.80 -2.97 -24.75
CA LEU A 359 13.69 -1.51 -24.65
C LEU A 359 14.95 -0.89 -24.00
N ASN A 360 15.46 -1.52 -22.94
CA ASN A 360 16.61 -1.07 -22.18
C ASN A 360 17.95 -1.63 -22.71
N MET A 361 17.95 -2.30 -23.87
CA MET A 361 19.14 -2.89 -24.48
C MET A 361 19.94 -3.75 -23.50
N VAL A 362 19.25 -4.58 -22.70
CA VAL A 362 19.90 -5.51 -21.77
C VAL A 362 20.74 -6.51 -22.57
N THR A 363 21.98 -6.76 -22.14
CA THR A 363 22.96 -7.54 -22.89
C THR A 363 22.51 -8.97 -23.17
N ASP A 364 21.74 -9.54 -22.27
CA ASP A 364 21.24 -10.91 -22.36
C ASP A 364 19.85 -10.93 -23.01
N HIS A 365 19.65 -11.85 -23.95
CA HIS A 365 18.32 -12.08 -24.53
C HIS A 365 17.41 -12.78 -23.52
N TYR A 366 16.32 -12.13 -23.13
CA TYR A 366 15.38 -12.71 -22.19
C TYR A 366 14.60 -13.88 -22.80
N SER A 367 14.79 -15.05 -22.22
CA SER A 367 13.91 -16.21 -22.34
C SER A 367 13.87 -16.87 -20.97
N PHE A 368 12.67 -17.15 -20.46
CA PHE A 368 12.54 -17.71 -19.12
C PHE A 368 13.12 -19.13 -19.07
N ASP A 369 14.21 -19.29 -18.31
CA ASP A 369 14.82 -20.58 -17.95
C ASP A 369 14.89 -20.73 -16.43
N ARG A 370 14.00 -21.57 -15.89
CA ARG A 370 13.92 -21.87 -14.46
C ARG A 370 15.22 -22.44 -13.88
N ASN A 371 16.05 -23.07 -14.71
CA ASN A 371 17.33 -23.62 -14.26
C ASN A 371 18.40 -22.53 -14.13
N ALA A 372 18.28 -21.45 -14.90
CA ALA A 372 19.18 -20.29 -14.81
C ALA A 372 18.85 -19.42 -13.58
N ASP A 373 17.55 -19.19 -13.33
CA ASP A 373 17.05 -18.52 -12.13
C ASP A 373 15.59 -18.95 -11.88
N ALA A 374 15.27 -19.33 -10.65
CA ALA A 374 13.94 -19.89 -10.34
C ALA A 374 12.80 -18.85 -10.30
N ILE A 375 13.14 -17.56 -10.15
CA ILE A 375 12.18 -16.46 -9.94
C ILE A 375 11.96 -15.70 -11.25
N TRP A 376 13.04 -15.24 -11.86
CA TRP A 376 13.02 -14.40 -13.07
C TRP A 376 13.37 -15.17 -14.33
N GLY A 377 13.83 -16.42 -14.24
CA GLY A 377 14.21 -17.22 -15.39
C GLY A 377 15.49 -16.78 -16.09
N ILE A 378 16.20 -15.79 -15.55
CA ILE A 378 17.44 -15.27 -16.10
C ILE A 378 18.38 -14.82 -14.98
N LYS A 379 19.64 -15.21 -15.10
CA LYS A 379 20.68 -14.88 -14.13
C LYS A 379 20.99 -13.38 -14.16
N ALA A 380 21.01 -12.75 -12.98
CA ALA A 380 21.38 -11.34 -12.85
C ALA A 380 22.90 -11.12 -13.02
N ASN A 381 23.30 -9.93 -13.46
CA ASN A 381 24.71 -9.53 -13.47
C ASN A 381 25.19 -9.22 -12.04
N LYS A 382 24.32 -8.65 -11.20
CA LYS A 382 24.57 -8.38 -9.79
C LYS A 382 23.27 -8.55 -9.00
N SER A 383 23.39 -9.03 -7.77
CA SER A 383 22.25 -9.11 -6.84
C SER A 383 22.65 -8.63 -5.45
N TYR A 384 21.68 -8.10 -4.71
CA TYR A 384 21.79 -7.81 -3.29
C TYR A 384 20.44 -8.01 -2.61
N SER A 385 20.44 -8.12 -1.28
CA SER A 385 19.21 -8.35 -0.51
C SER A 385 19.09 -7.36 0.63
N VAL A 386 17.84 -6.97 0.94
CA VAL A 386 17.50 -6.07 2.03
C VAL A 386 16.39 -6.71 2.88
N GLN A 387 16.66 -6.86 4.18
CA GLN A 387 15.68 -7.40 5.12
C GLN A 387 14.59 -6.36 5.39
N SER A 388 13.31 -6.77 5.37
CA SER A 388 12.22 -5.87 5.74
C SER A 388 12.29 -5.48 7.22
N ARG A 389 12.18 -4.18 7.48
CA ARG A 389 12.14 -3.60 8.84
C ARG A 389 10.87 -3.97 9.61
N LEU A 390 9.77 -4.21 8.90
CA LEU A 390 8.47 -4.51 9.49
C LEU A 390 8.15 -6.01 9.49
N TYR A 391 8.55 -6.72 8.45
CA TYR A 391 8.24 -8.13 8.23
C TYR A 391 9.51 -8.98 8.33
N SER A 392 9.80 -9.53 9.52
CA SER A 392 11.02 -10.32 9.75
C SER A 392 11.18 -11.55 8.84
N HIS A 393 10.08 -12.04 8.26
CA HIS A 393 10.08 -13.18 7.32
C HIS A 393 10.25 -12.77 5.85
N ILE A 394 10.26 -11.47 5.54
CA ILE A 394 10.37 -10.95 4.17
C ILE A 394 11.75 -10.34 3.95
N THR A 395 12.47 -10.87 2.97
CA THR A 395 13.68 -10.27 2.40
C THR A 395 13.39 -9.85 0.98
N THR A 396 13.74 -8.62 0.62
CA THR A 396 13.71 -8.15 -0.78
C THR A 396 15.04 -8.49 -1.43
N THR A 397 15.06 -9.37 -2.43
CA THR A 397 16.23 -9.61 -3.28
C THR A 397 16.11 -8.83 -4.56
N VAL A 398 17.09 -7.99 -4.86
CA VAL A 398 17.16 -7.12 -6.04
C VAL A 398 18.19 -7.68 -7.01
N ASN A 399 17.76 -7.93 -8.24
CA ASN A 399 18.56 -8.40 -9.36
C ASN A 399 18.75 -7.27 -10.38
N LEU A 400 20.00 -6.98 -10.72
CA LEU A 400 20.40 -5.91 -11.64
C LEU A 400 20.90 -6.50 -12.96
N TYR A 401 20.49 -5.89 -14.06
CA TYR A 401 20.77 -6.33 -15.42
C TYR A 401 21.45 -5.23 -16.23
N ASN A 402 22.63 -5.54 -16.76
CA ASN A 402 23.46 -4.60 -17.51
C ASN A 402 22.94 -4.40 -18.93
N SER A 403 23.09 -3.18 -19.42
CA SER A 403 22.78 -2.78 -20.79
C SER A 403 24.04 -2.72 -21.65
N GLU A 404 23.86 -2.77 -22.98
CA GLU A 404 24.95 -2.79 -23.97
C GLU A 404 25.89 -1.57 -23.88
N ASP A 405 25.40 -0.45 -23.35
CA ASP A 405 26.17 0.79 -23.14
C ASP A 405 27.00 0.79 -21.84
N GLY A 406 26.96 -0.31 -21.06
CA GLY A 406 27.67 -0.46 -19.81
C GLY A 406 26.93 0.08 -18.57
N ASN A 407 25.74 0.67 -18.75
CA ASN A 407 24.89 1.13 -17.65
C ASN A 407 23.91 0.04 -17.19
N CYS A 408 23.17 0.31 -16.11
CA CYS A 408 22.13 -0.58 -15.60
C CYS A 408 20.80 0.16 -15.46
N TYR A 409 19.85 -0.09 -16.36
CA TYR A 409 18.53 0.53 -16.34
C TYR A 409 17.42 -0.38 -15.83
N THR A 410 17.70 -1.66 -15.62
CA THR A 410 16.70 -2.67 -15.25
C THR A 410 17.05 -3.33 -13.93
N ALA A 411 16.16 -3.16 -12.95
CA ALA A 411 16.19 -3.86 -11.67
C ALA A 411 14.90 -4.66 -11.48
N LEU A 412 15.03 -5.94 -11.15
CA LEU A 412 13.90 -6.82 -10.82
C LEU A 412 14.03 -7.28 -9.37
N ALA A 413 13.05 -6.99 -8.55
CA ALA A 413 13.07 -7.24 -7.11
C ALA A 413 11.97 -8.20 -6.68
N CYS A 414 12.34 -9.19 -5.88
CA CYS A 414 11.41 -10.18 -5.34
C CYS A 414 11.38 -10.11 -3.82
N ASN A 415 10.18 -9.97 -3.25
CA ASN A 415 9.93 -10.06 -1.82
C ASN A 415 9.67 -11.53 -1.45
N SER A 416 10.57 -12.13 -0.67
CA SER A 416 10.47 -13.53 -0.27
C SER A 416 9.34 -13.77 0.73
N ASN A 417 8.64 -14.89 0.63
CA ASN A 417 7.49 -15.25 1.47
C ASN A 417 6.40 -14.17 1.52
N SER A 418 6.29 -13.36 0.48
CA SER A 418 5.40 -12.21 0.42
C SER A 418 4.22 -12.49 -0.50
N GLY A 419 3.01 -12.27 0.00
CA GLY A 419 1.79 -12.27 -0.80
C GLY A 419 1.66 -11.00 -1.66
N HIS A 420 0.43 -10.75 -2.11
CA HIS A 420 0.06 -9.51 -2.79
C HIS A 420 -0.04 -8.37 -1.77
N ILE A 421 1.10 -7.78 -1.39
CA ILE A 421 1.20 -6.65 -0.43
C ILE A 421 2.24 -5.61 -0.83
N VAL A 422 2.06 -4.41 -0.27
CA VAL A 422 3.06 -3.34 -0.31
C VAL A 422 4.10 -3.57 0.79
N VAL A 423 5.38 -3.59 0.41
CA VAL A 423 6.53 -3.67 1.34
C VAL A 423 7.34 -2.38 1.23
N ALA A 424 7.23 -1.50 2.23
CA ALA A 424 7.93 -0.20 2.22
C ALA A 424 9.44 -0.31 2.04
N GLN A 425 10.06 -1.39 2.53
CA GLN A 425 11.50 -1.61 2.37
C GLN A 425 11.92 -1.77 0.90
N SER A 426 11.09 -2.41 0.05
CA SER A 426 11.37 -2.51 -1.38
C SER A 426 11.20 -1.17 -2.10
N CYS A 427 10.33 -0.27 -1.61
CA CYS A 427 10.20 1.10 -2.15
C CYS A 427 11.47 1.92 -1.90
N ARG A 428 12.13 1.73 -0.74
CA ARG A 428 13.42 2.38 -0.44
C ARG A 428 14.53 1.91 -1.38
N ALA A 429 14.66 0.59 -1.57
CA ALA A 429 15.62 0.05 -2.53
C ALA A 429 15.34 0.52 -3.97
N ALA A 430 14.06 0.71 -4.32
CA ALA A 430 13.68 1.26 -5.61
C ALA A 430 14.09 2.74 -5.77
N TRP A 431 13.99 3.55 -4.72
CA TRP A 431 14.49 4.93 -4.74
C TRP A 431 16.00 4.99 -4.94
N ASP A 432 16.75 4.21 -4.14
CA ASP A 432 18.22 4.13 -4.22
C ASP A 432 18.71 3.75 -5.64
N PHE A 433 17.87 3.05 -6.41
CA PHE A 433 18.15 2.75 -7.81
C PHE A 433 17.73 3.89 -8.75
N ILE A 434 16.50 4.40 -8.62
CA ILE A 434 15.91 5.29 -9.65
C ILE A 434 16.42 6.74 -9.56
N GLU A 435 16.89 7.18 -8.40
CA GLU A 435 17.24 8.58 -8.14
C GLU A 435 18.39 9.12 -9.02
N HIS A 436 19.20 8.20 -9.56
CA HIS A 436 20.34 8.49 -10.42
C HIS A 436 19.93 8.94 -11.83
N PHE A 437 18.70 8.68 -12.25
CA PHE A 437 18.25 8.96 -13.61
C PHE A 437 17.55 10.31 -13.72
N SER A 438 17.88 11.06 -14.76
CA SER A 438 17.17 12.28 -15.17
C SER A 438 16.84 12.22 -16.66
N ARG A 439 15.61 12.58 -17.02
CA ARG A 439 15.09 12.64 -18.38
C ARG A 439 15.28 14.03 -18.98
N ASN A 440 16.12 14.15 -19.99
CA ASN A 440 16.31 15.40 -20.71
C ASN A 440 15.11 15.68 -21.61
N ALA A 441 14.91 16.94 -22.01
CA ALA A 441 13.78 17.35 -22.85
C ALA A 441 13.74 16.69 -24.24
N ASP A 442 14.88 16.18 -24.72
CA ASP A 442 14.99 15.41 -25.96
C ASP A 442 14.72 13.90 -25.78
N GLY A 443 14.37 13.47 -24.56
CA GLY A 443 14.11 12.08 -24.19
C GLY A 443 15.35 11.29 -23.73
N THR A 444 16.56 11.83 -23.88
CA THR A 444 17.78 11.14 -23.43
C THR A 444 17.88 11.07 -21.91
N LEU A 445 18.73 10.16 -21.39
CA LEU A 445 19.03 10.06 -19.96
C LEU A 445 20.34 10.75 -19.61
N THR A 446 20.33 11.46 -18.48
CA THR A 446 21.53 11.78 -17.72
C THR A 446 21.57 10.86 -16.50
N ILE A 447 22.71 10.21 -16.26
CA ILE A 447 22.95 9.33 -15.10
C ILE A 447 23.94 10.03 -14.17
N LYS A 448 23.64 10.07 -12.87
CA LYS A 448 24.47 10.74 -11.84
C LYS A 448 25.25 9.77 -10.97
#